data_AF-A0AAW0LYQ0-F1
#
_entry.id   AF-A0AAW0LYQ0-F1
#
_cell.length_a   1.000
_cell.length_b   1.000
_cell.length_c   1.000
_cell.angle_alpha   90.00
_cell.angle_beta   90.00
_cell.angle_gamma   90.00
#
_symmetry.space_group_name_H-M   'P 1'
#
loop_
_entity.id
_entity.type
_entity.pdbx_description
1 polymer ?
#
loop_
_entity_poly.entity_id
_entity_poly.type
_entity_poly.pdbx_seq_one_letter_code
_entity_poly.pdbx_strand_id
1 'polypeptide(L)'
;MENKVMDMADYVKYIDESNVKLEDKFLLEGEPSCYVGTKRRKGQKGVGMAVMALRNLTTQVNEGPLQISQDQMFVEVFGLEHHGRDRGYGAGVTHTKLWGSSSFRMHDLKKQLQESKHKYLESEHKRLETDAELKEEVKHLKSMLERQAIQMAEQRRHFEEQQASQMAKQRAHYDNTMMQMLSYITSQSTQSSSDH
;
A
#
# COMPACT_ATOMS: atom_id res chain seq x y z
N MET A 1 18.45 -17.68 22.61
CA MET A 1 17.72 -16.71 21.78
C MET A 1 17.27 -17.46 20.55
N GLU A 2 16.04 -17.96 20.54
CA GLU A 2 15.49 -18.71 19.42
C GLU A 2 14.94 -17.72 18.39
N ASN A 3 15.54 -17.70 17.21
CA ASN A 3 15.02 -16.96 16.06
C ASN A 3 13.77 -17.69 15.56
N LYS A 4 12.60 -17.26 16.03
CA LYS A 4 11.33 -17.70 15.45
C LYS A 4 11.20 -17.05 14.06
N VAL A 5 11.33 -17.88 13.03
CA VAL A 5 10.97 -17.52 11.66
C VAL A 5 9.45 -17.31 11.66
N MET A 6 9.04 -16.06 11.47
CA MET A 6 7.62 -15.70 11.40
C MET A 6 7.04 -16.29 10.12
N ASP A 7 5.93 -17.02 10.23
CA ASP A 7 5.29 -17.66 9.08
C ASP A 7 4.75 -16.58 8.12
N MET A 8 4.72 -16.87 6.82
CA MET A 8 4.33 -15.92 5.78
C MET A 8 2.88 -15.45 5.97
N ALA A 9 2.03 -16.30 6.55
CA ALA A 9 0.66 -15.96 6.91
C ALA A 9 0.56 -14.90 8.01
N ASP A 10 1.49 -14.91 8.98
CA ASP A 10 1.54 -13.92 10.06
C ASP A 10 2.08 -12.57 9.56
N TYR A 11 2.95 -12.58 8.54
CA TYR A 11 3.46 -11.36 7.90
C TYR A 11 2.37 -10.59 7.14
N VAL A 12 1.48 -11.30 6.43
CA VAL A 12 0.37 -10.69 5.70
C VAL A 12 -0.66 -10.08 6.67
N LYS A 13 -0.94 -10.76 7.79
CA LYS A 13 -1.84 -10.25 8.83
C LYS A 13 -1.29 -9.01 9.53
N TYR A 14 0.02 -8.94 9.77
CA TYR A 14 0.66 -7.75 10.32
C TYR A 14 0.54 -6.53 9.39
N ILE A 15 0.61 -6.74 8.07
CA ILE A 15 0.48 -5.66 7.08
C ILE A 15 -0.96 -5.13 7.02
N ASP A 16 -1.97 -6.01 7.06
CA ASP A 16 -3.38 -5.59 7.08
C ASP A 16 -3.75 -4.83 8.36
N GLU A 17 -3.29 -5.28 9.53
CA GLU A 17 -3.55 -4.58 10.80
C GLU A 17 -2.80 -3.23 10.91
N SER A 18 -1.69 -3.07 10.18
CA SER A 18 -0.92 -1.82 10.12
C SER A 18 -1.55 -0.78 9.18
N ASN A 19 -2.19 -1.23 8.10
CA ASN A 19 -2.79 -0.34 7.10
C ASN A 19 -4.16 0.21 7.52
N VAL A 20 -4.90 -0.50 8.38
CA VAL A 20 -6.21 -0.03 8.88
C VAL A 20 -6.09 1.23 9.76
N LYS A 21 -4.91 1.58 10.28
CA LYS A 21 -4.73 2.77 11.13
C LYS A 21 -4.26 4.02 10.40
N LEU A 22 -3.96 3.95 9.09
CA LEU A 22 -3.45 5.10 8.34
C LEU A 22 -4.54 5.88 7.58
N GLU A 23 -5.67 5.26 7.23
CA GLU A 23 -6.68 5.90 6.39
C GLU A 23 -7.75 6.70 7.17
N ASP A 24 -7.88 6.50 8.49
CA ASP A 24 -8.90 7.15 9.31
C ASP A 24 -8.52 8.53 9.89
N LYS A 25 -7.42 9.17 9.43
CA LYS A 25 -6.99 10.48 9.94
C LYS A 25 -6.98 11.63 8.93
N PHE A 26 -7.45 11.41 7.70
CA PHE A 26 -7.40 12.43 6.65
C PHE A 26 -8.74 13.11 6.33
N LEU A 27 -9.74 12.95 7.19
CA LEU A 27 -10.98 13.72 7.10
C LEU A 27 -11.36 14.23 8.48
N LEU A 28 -10.83 15.40 8.83
CA LEU A 28 -11.57 16.44 9.57
C LEU A 28 -10.68 17.67 9.76
N GLU A 29 -11.31 18.82 9.54
CA GLU A 29 -10.90 20.17 9.96
C GLU A 29 -9.91 20.91 9.05
N GLY A 30 -10.49 21.88 8.32
CA GLY A 30 -9.74 22.94 7.70
C GLY A 30 -9.24 23.94 8.73
N GLU A 31 -8.00 24.38 8.55
CA GLU A 31 -7.52 25.76 8.67
C GLU A 31 -6.01 25.76 8.31
N PRO A 32 -5.50 26.72 7.53
CA PRO A 32 -4.07 26.78 7.23
C PRO A 32 -3.31 27.43 8.40
N SER A 33 -2.87 26.61 9.37
CA SER A 33 -1.94 27.04 10.41
C SER A 33 -0.53 27.20 9.83
N CYS A 34 -0.08 28.44 9.68
CA CYS A 34 1.29 28.77 9.28
C CYS A 34 2.27 28.52 10.46
N TYR A 35 3.11 27.50 10.33
CA TYR A 35 4.17 27.21 11.30
C TYR A 35 5.27 28.28 11.23
N VAL A 36 5.31 29.19 12.22
CA VAL A 36 6.49 30.04 12.50
C VAL A 36 7.40 29.29 13.48
N GLY A 37 8.46 28.68 12.95
CA GLY A 37 9.50 28.05 13.77
C GLY A 37 10.33 29.11 14.51
N THR A 38 10.08 29.30 15.81
CA THR A 38 10.95 30.13 16.66
C THR A 38 12.11 29.29 17.22
N LYS A 39 13.34 29.57 16.76
CA LYS A 39 14.55 29.02 17.39
C LYS A 39 14.74 29.64 18.78
N ARG A 40 14.65 28.80 19.83
CA ARG A 40 14.98 29.16 21.22
C ARG A 40 16.45 29.58 21.33
N ARG A 41 16.72 30.84 21.69
CA ARG A 41 18.01 31.29 22.22
C ARG A 41 18.01 31.12 23.75
N LYS A 42 19.05 30.45 24.27
CA LYS A 42 19.35 30.37 25.71
C LYS A 42 19.57 31.78 26.26
N GLY A 43 18.81 32.16 27.30
CA GLY A 43 19.03 33.42 28.01
C GLY A 43 17.76 34.06 28.57
N GLN A 44 16.91 33.31 29.26
CA GLN A 44 15.69 33.84 29.88
C GLN A 44 15.93 34.08 31.37
N LYS A 45 16.50 35.24 31.71
CA LYS A 45 16.53 35.78 33.10
C LYS A 45 16.05 37.24 33.17
N GLY A 46 15.16 37.66 32.27
CA GLY A 46 14.63 39.04 32.25
C GLY A 46 13.11 39.18 32.13
N VAL A 47 12.37 38.12 31.79
CA VAL A 47 10.95 38.24 31.44
C VAL A 47 10.05 38.42 32.67
N GLY A 48 10.42 37.83 33.82
CA GLY A 48 9.64 37.96 35.06
C GLY A 48 9.62 39.37 35.64
N MET A 49 10.74 40.10 35.57
CA MET A 49 10.85 41.48 36.04
C MET A 49 10.06 42.45 35.14
N ALA A 50 10.11 42.26 33.83
CA ALA A 50 9.40 43.11 32.87
C ALA A 50 7.86 42.95 32.98
N VAL A 51 7.37 41.73 33.18
CA VAL A 51 5.94 41.46 33.36
C VAL A 51 5.44 42.03 34.70
N MET A 52 6.23 41.93 35.78
CA MET A 52 5.90 42.53 37.07
C MET A 52 5.93 44.07 37.03
N ALA A 53 6.90 44.66 36.32
CA ALA A 53 6.97 46.10 36.10
C ALA A 53 5.77 46.61 35.29
N LEU A 54 5.35 45.88 34.25
CA LEU A 54 4.17 46.21 33.46
C LEU A 54 2.89 46.14 34.30
N ARG A 55 2.78 45.14 35.18
CA ARG A 55 1.65 45.01 36.12
C ARG A 55 1.60 46.17 37.12
N ASN A 56 2.73 46.54 37.70
CA ASN A 56 2.79 47.66 38.65
C ASN A 56 2.50 49.01 37.95
N LEU A 57 2.95 49.18 36.69
CA LEU A 57 2.66 50.38 35.90
C LEU A 57 1.18 50.47 35.53
N THR A 58 0.55 49.36 35.13
CA THR A 58 -0.88 49.32 34.81
C THR A 58 -1.78 49.50 36.03
N THR A 59 -1.30 49.15 37.24
CA THR A 59 -2.04 49.40 38.48
C THR A 59 -1.97 50.87 38.90
N GLN A 60 -0.88 51.58 38.62
CA GLN A 60 -0.75 53.04 38.91
C GLN A 60 -1.56 53.93 37.95
N VAL A 61 -1.91 53.44 36.76
CA VAL A 61 -2.68 54.22 35.77
C VAL A 61 -4.19 54.24 36.08
N ASN A 62 -4.66 53.49 37.07
CA ASN A 62 -6.09 53.29 37.34
C ASN A 62 -6.65 54.10 38.54
N GLU A 63 -5.97 55.14 39.01
CA GLU A 63 -6.45 56.02 40.11
C GLU A 63 -6.73 57.47 39.67
N GLY A 64 -7.19 57.66 38.43
CA GLY A 64 -7.79 58.93 37.99
C GLY A 64 -9.02 58.67 37.14
N PRO A 65 -10.13 59.41 37.28
CA PRO A 65 -11.31 59.22 36.45
C PRO A 65 -11.03 59.81 35.06
N LEU A 66 -10.26 59.11 34.24
CA LEU A 66 -10.10 59.45 32.84
C LEU A 66 -11.27 58.85 32.07
N GLN A 67 -12.41 59.54 32.10
CA GLN A 67 -13.53 59.28 31.20
C GLN A 67 -13.14 59.73 29.78
N ILE A 68 -12.19 59.05 29.16
CA ILE A 68 -11.97 59.11 27.71
C ILE A 68 -12.92 58.07 27.12
N SER A 69 -13.90 58.53 26.34
CA SER A 69 -14.81 57.62 25.66
C SER A 69 -14.05 56.78 24.64
N GLN A 70 -14.55 55.57 24.34
CA GLN A 70 -13.92 54.65 23.40
C GLN A 70 -13.69 55.32 22.03
N ASP A 71 -14.62 56.18 21.62
CA ASP A 71 -14.54 56.98 20.39
C ASP A 71 -13.41 58.01 20.44
N GLN A 72 -13.21 58.64 21.60
CA GLN A 72 -12.17 59.66 21.79
C GLN A 72 -10.76 59.03 21.79
N MET A 73 -10.63 57.82 22.34
CA MET A 73 -9.41 57.02 22.24
C MET A 73 -9.12 56.58 20.79
N PHE A 74 -10.17 56.24 20.04
CA PHE A 74 -10.04 55.83 18.64
C PHE A 74 -9.56 56.99 17.76
N VAL A 75 -10.12 58.18 17.96
CA VAL A 75 -9.72 59.40 17.23
C VAL A 75 -8.31 59.84 17.59
N GLU A 76 -7.86 59.66 18.83
CA GLU A 76 -6.49 60.02 19.23
C GLU A 76 -5.43 59.05 18.68
N VAL A 77 -5.75 57.75 18.61
CA VAL A 77 -4.82 56.72 18.11
C VAL A 77 -4.82 56.64 16.58
N PHE A 78 -5.98 56.76 15.94
CA PHE A 78 -6.14 56.56 14.49
C PHE A 78 -6.39 57.85 13.70
N GLY A 79 -6.62 58.98 14.37
CA GLY A 79 -7.03 60.24 13.74
C GLY A 79 -8.52 60.30 13.46
N LEU A 80 -9.03 61.51 13.16
CA LEU A 80 -10.38 61.71 12.66
C LEU A 80 -10.60 60.86 11.40
N GLU A 81 -11.62 60.02 11.42
CA GLU A 81 -11.96 59.13 10.32
C GLU A 81 -12.28 59.94 9.05
N HIS A 82 -11.32 60.02 8.14
CA HIS A 82 -11.51 60.68 6.85
C HIS A 82 -12.26 59.74 5.91
N HIS A 83 -13.59 59.74 5.97
CA HIS A 83 -14.42 59.15 4.93
C HIS A 83 -14.17 59.90 3.61
N GLY A 84 -13.39 59.31 2.71
CA GLY A 84 -13.19 59.85 1.36
C GLY A 84 -11.78 59.76 0.78
N ARG A 85 -10.80 59.18 1.49
CA ARG A 85 -9.62 58.65 0.81
C ARG A 85 -9.76 57.14 0.82
N ASP A 86 -10.03 56.56 -0.36
CA ASP A 86 -9.49 55.23 -0.65
C ASP A 86 -8.09 55.20 -0.06
N ARG A 87 -7.80 54.17 0.73
CA ARG A 87 -6.49 53.91 1.31
C ARG A 87 -5.54 53.71 0.13
N GLY A 88 -5.13 54.81 -0.48
CA GLY A 88 -4.24 54.87 -1.60
C GLY A 88 -2.94 54.37 -1.05
N TYR A 89 -2.66 53.09 -1.30
CA TYR A 89 -1.34 52.54 -1.16
C TYR A 89 -0.42 53.42 -2.02
N GLY A 90 0.16 54.46 -1.44
CA GLY A 90 0.97 55.43 -2.15
C GLY A 90 2.10 54.72 -2.86
N ALA A 91 2.20 54.86 -4.19
CA ALA A 91 3.24 54.25 -5.04
C ALA A 91 3.71 52.84 -4.60
N GLY A 92 2.81 52.04 -4.03
CA GLY A 92 3.13 50.76 -3.41
C GLY A 92 3.18 49.67 -4.47
N VAL A 93 3.83 48.56 -4.15
CA VAL A 93 3.86 47.40 -5.04
C VAL A 93 2.42 46.93 -5.28
N THR A 94 1.91 47.12 -6.51
CA THR A 94 0.59 46.61 -6.90
C THR A 94 0.56 45.09 -6.77
N HIS A 95 -0.60 44.52 -6.44
CA HIS A 95 -0.75 43.05 -6.28
C HIS A 95 -0.19 42.27 -7.49
N THR A 96 -0.33 42.82 -8.71
CA THR A 96 0.25 42.27 -9.94
C THR A 96 1.78 42.32 -10.00
N LYS A 97 2.44 43.27 -9.32
CA LYS A 97 3.91 43.31 -9.18
C LYS A 97 4.42 42.37 -8.08
N LEU A 98 3.67 42.23 -6.98
CA LEU A 98 4.07 41.36 -5.86
C LEU A 98 3.86 39.89 -6.19
N TRP A 99 2.75 39.59 -6.86
CA TRP A 99 2.35 38.23 -7.18
C TRP A 99 2.59 37.89 -8.66
N GLY A 100 2.58 38.84 -9.59
CA GLY A 100 2.60 38.54 -11.03
C GLY A 100 1.18 38.31 -11.59
N SER A 101 1.07 38.22 -12.91
CA SER A 101 -0.22 38.06 -13.60
C SER A 101 -0.84 36.69 -13.24
N SER A 102 -1.94 36.70 -12.50
CA SER A 102 -2.65 35.49 -12.05
C SER A 102 -3.08 34.61 -13.22
N SER A 103 -3.47 35.23 -14.34
CA SER A 103 -3.89 34.55 -15.57
C SER A 103 -2.80 33.64 -16.15
N PHE A 104 -1.55 34.13 -16.24
CA PHE A 104 -0.45 33.35 -16.78
C PHE A 104 -0.14 32.11 -15.93
N ARG A 105 -0.15 32.26 -14.60
CA ARG A 105 0.08 31.13 -13.68
C ARG A 105 -1.04 30.10 -13.72
N MET A 106 -2.30 30.53 -13.83
CA MET A 106 -3.40 29.58 -14.00
C MET A 106 -3.31 28.81 -15.32
N HIS A 107 -2.90 29.47 -16.40
CA HIS A 107 -2.69 28.80 -17.68
C HIS A 107 -1.56 27.77 -17.61
N ASP A 108 -0.43 28.13 -16.98
CA ASP A 108 0.70 27.22 -16.80
C ASP A 108 0.32 26.01 -15.92
N LEU A 109 -0.38 26.23 -14.80
CA LEU A 109 -0.89 25.16 -13.94
C LEU A 109 -1.87 24.24 -14.69
N LYS A 110 -2.75 24.80 -15.52
CA LYS A 110 -3.68 24.01 -16.35
C LYS A 110 -2.92 23.14 -17.36
N LYS A 111 -1.87 23.69 -17.98
CA LYS A 111 -1.01 22.95 -18.90
C LYS A 111 -0.28 21.81 -18.18
N GLN A 112 0.33 22.08 -17.02
CA GLN A 112 1.01 21.07 -16.21
C GLN A 112 0.05 19.95 -15.76
N LEU A 113 -1.18 20.30 -15.36
CA LEU A 113 -2.20 19.33 -15.00
C LEU A 113 -2.57 18.43 -16.18
N GLN A 114 -2.73 19.01 -17.37
CA GLN A 114 -3.05 18.26 -18.58
C GLN A 114 -1.90 17.33 -18.99
N GLU A 115 -0.66 17.80 -18.91
CA GLU A 115 0.53 16.97 -19.16
C GLU A 115 0.67 15.85 -18.13
N SER A 116 0.44 16.13 -16.86
CA SER A 116 0.47 15.13 -15.78
C SER A 116 -0.61 14.06 -16.00
N LYS A 117 -1.84 14.47 -16.35
CA LYS A 117 -2.93 13.54 -16.68
C LYS A 117 -2.58 12.66 -17.88
N HIS A 118 -1.97 13.23 -18.92
CA HIS A 118 -1.54 12.46 -20.09
C HIS A 118 -0.48 11.43 -19.70
N LYS A 119 0.55 11.82 -18.94
CA LYS A 119 1.60 10.91 -18.46
C LYS A 119 1.03 9.79 -17.59
N TYR A 120 0.06 10.12 -16.73
CA TYR A 120 -0.65 9.12 -15.93
C TYR A 120 -1.35 8.09 -16.83
N LEU A 121 -2.16 8.54 -17.80
CA LEU A 121 -2.88 7.65 -18.72
C LEU A 121 -1.92 6.79 -19.56
N GLU A 122 -0.81 7.35 -20.02
CA GLU A 122 0.22 6.62 -20.75
C GLU A 122 0.88 5.54 -19.86
N SER A 123 1.18 5.86 -18.61
CA SER A 123 1.73 4.89 -17.65
C SER A 123 0.74 3.79 -17.29
N GLU A 124 -0.54 4.13 -17.14
CA GLU A 124 -1.62 3.16 -16.91
C GLU A 124 -1.77 2.21 -18.09
N HIS A 125 -1.75 2.73 -19.33
CA HIS A 125 -1.80 1.89 -20.52
C HIS A 125 -0.60 0.94 -20.57
N LYS A 126 0.62 1.43 -20.34
CA LYS A 126 1.82 0.59 -20.31
C LYS A 126 1.70 -0.51 -19.24
N ARG A 127 1.20 -0.18 -18.05
CA ARG A 127 0.98 -1.16 -16.98
C ARG A 127 -0.04 -2.23 -17.40
N LEU A 128 -1.16 -1.82 -18.00
CA LEU A 128 -2.18 -2.76 -18.48
C LEU A 128 -1.66 -3.69 -19.59
N GLU A 129 -0.81 -3.17 -20.47
CA GLU A 129 -0.17 -3.96 -21.52
C GLU A 129 0.79 -5.00 -20.92
N THR A 130 1.65 -4.59 -19.97
CA THR A 130 2.53 -5.52 -19.26
C THR A 130 1.76 -6.54 -18.43
N ASP A 131 0.64 -6.14 -17.81
CA ASP A 131 -0.22 -7.05 -17.05
C ASP A 131 -0.86 -8.10 -17.96
N ALA A 132 -1.24 -7.73 -19.18
CA ALA A 132 -1.79 -8.66 -20.16
C ALA A 132 -0.72 -9.65 -20.66
N GLU A 133 0.49 -9.19 -20.93
CA GLU A 133 1.61 -10.04 -21.34
C GLU A 133 1.98 -11.06 -20.24
N LEU A 134 2.16 -10.58 -19.00
CA LEU A 134 2.42 -11.43 -17.83
C LEU A 134 1.32 -12.47 -17.63
N LYS A 135 0.06 -12.11 -17.86
CA LYS A 135 -1.07 -13.05 -17.75
C LYS A 135 -0.99 -14.18 -18.78
N GLU A 136 -0.58 -13.89 -20.00
CA GLU A 136 -0.38 -14.92 -21.03
C GLU A 136 0.85 -15.79 -20.71
N GLU A 137 1.93 -15.22 -20.18
CA GLU A 137 3.09 -16.00 -19.70
C GLU A 137 2.71 -16.95 -18.57
N VAL A 138 1.97 -16.47 -17.56
CA VAL A 138 1.47 -17.31 -16.46
C VAL A 138 0.60 -18.45 -16.98
N LYS A 139 -0.28 -18.16 -17.95
CA LYS A 139 -1.11 -19.19 -18.60
C LYS A 139 -0.27 -20.21 -19.36
N HIS A 140 0.78 -19.76 -20.06
CA HIS A 140 1.71 -20.65 -20.76
C HIS A 140 2.47 -21.55 -19.79
N LEU A 141 3.06 -20.98 -18.73
CA LEU A 141 3.74 -21.71 -17.66
C LEU A 141 2.83 -22.74 -17.00
N LYS A 142 1.58 -22.36 -16.71
CA LYS A 142 0.57 -23.27 -16.17
C LYS A 142 0.32 -24.45 -17.12
N SER A 143 0.17 -24.19 -18.42
CA SER A 143 0.00 -25.25 -19.42
C SER A 143 1.19 -26.20 -19.48
N MET A 144 2.41 -25.68 -19.41
CA MET A 144 3.62 -26.52 -19.39
C MET A 144 3.67 -27.41 -18.14
N LEU A 145 3.33 -26.84 -16.97
CA LEU A 145 3.32 -27.59 -15.71
C LEU A 145 2.26 -28.71 -15.73
N GLU A 146 1.06 -28.44 -16.26
CA GLU A 146 0.02 -29.45 -16.43
C GLU A 146 0.47 -30.58 -17.37
N ARG A 147 1.13 -30.26 -18.49
CA ARG A 147 1.69 -31.29 -19.39
C ARG A 147 2.75 -32.13 -18.70
N GLN A 148 3.64 -31.50 -17.94
CA GLN A 148 4.67 -32.22 -17.19
C GLN A 148 4.04 -33.16 -16.14
N ALA A 149 2.98 -32.73 -15.45
CA ALA A 149 2.25 -33.57 -14.50
C ALA A 149 1.60 -34.79 -15.18
N ILE A 150 0.98 -34.59 -16.35
CA ILE A 150 0.42 -35.69 -17.15
C ILE A 150 1.51 -36.66 -17.57
N GLN A 151 2.65 -36.17 -18.07
CA GLN A 151 3.77 -37.01 -18.48
C GLN A 151 4.32 -37.86 -17.32
N MET A 152 4.50 -37.26 -16.13
CA MET A 152 4.94 -38.00 -14.95
C MET A 152 3.92 -39.06 -14.51
N ALA A 153 2.63 -38.74 -14.58
CA ALA A 153 1.57 -39.70 -14.27
C ALA A 153 1.50 -40.86 -15.28
N GLU A 154 1.72 -40.58 -16.56
CA GLU A 154 1.81 -41.61 -17.61
C GLU A 154 3.03 -42.51 -17.46
N GLN A 155 4.21 -41.94 -17.17
CA GLN A 155 5.41 -42.72 -16.88
C GLN A 155 5.20 -43.64 -15.68
N ARG A 156 4.55 -43.13 -14.62
CA ARG A 156 4.23 -43.93 -13.43
C ARG A 156 3.27 -45.07 -13.77
N ARG A 157 2.18 -44.81 -14.51
CA ARG A 157 1.25 -45.86 -14.96
C ARG A 157 1.93 -46.92 -15.80
N HIS A 158 2.75 -46.51 -16.77
CA HIS A 158 3.49 -47.43 -17.62
C HIS A 158 4.44 -48.34 -16.81
N PHE A 159 5.10 -47.80 -15.79
CA PHE A 159 5.94 -48.60 -14.89
C PHE A 159 5.12 -49.62 -14.08
N GLU A 160 3.99 -49.18 -13.50
CA GLU A 160 3.10 -50.05 -12.74
C GLU A 160 2.49 -51.17 -13.62
N GLU A 161 2.08 -50.84 -14.84
CA GLU A 161 1.58 -51.81 -15.83
C GLU A 161 2.66 -52.83 -16.23
N GLN A 162 3.91 -52.39 -16.43
CA GLN A 162 5.02 -53.31 -16.69
C GLN A 162 5.25 -54.28 -15.53
N GLN A 163 5.23 -53.79 -14.30
CA GLN A 163 5.36 -54.62 -13.11
C GLN A 163 4.19 -55.62 -13.00
N ALA A 164 2.95 -55.16 -13.20
CA ALA A 164 1.76 -56.01 -13.18
C ALA A 164 1.79 -57.08 -14.28
N SER A 165 2.24 -56.73 -15.49
CA SER A 165 2.38 -57.66 -16.62
C SER A 165 3.42 -58.75 -16.33
N GLN A 166 4.56 -58.39 -15.72
CA GLN A 166 5.56 -59.37 -15.31
C GLN A 166 5.02 -60.34 -14.26
N MET A 167 4.32 -59.83 -13.25
CA MET A 167 3.68 -60.67 -12.22
C MET A 167 2.60 -61.59 -12.81
N ALA A 168 1.79 -61.08 -13.74
CA ALA A 168 0.77 -61.88 -14.43
C ALA A 168 1.39 -63.01 -15.27
N LYS A 169 2.51 -62.74 -15.96
CA LYS A 169 3.25 -63.76 -16.71
C LYS A 169 3.83 -64.83 -15.79
N GLN A 170 4.43 -64.44 -14.66
CA GLN A 170 4.93 -65.39 -13.67
C GLN A 170 3.79 -66.25 -13.12
N ARG A 171 2.65 -65.64 -12.77
CA ARG A 171 1.46 -66.36 -12.30
C ARG A 171 0.96 -67.36 -13.33
N ALA A 172 0.78 -66.94 -14.58
CA ALA A 172 0.34 -67.81 -15.67
C ALA A 172 1.33 -68.96 -15.93
N HIS A 173 2.64 -68.71 -15.81
CA HIS A 173 3.66 -69.75 -15.89
C HIS A 173 3.48 -70.79 -14.79
N TYR A 174 3.34 -70.37 -13.52
CA TYR A 174 3.10 -71.29 -12.41
C TYR A 174 1.81 -72.09 -12.60
N ASP A 175 0.71 -71.43 -12.99
CA ASP A 175 -0.57 -72.08 -13.25
C ASP A 175 -0.44 -73.15 -14.36
N ASN A 176 0.32 -72.85 -15.42
CA ASN A 176 0.58 -73.79 -16.51
C ASN A 176 1.40 -75.00 -16.04
N THR A 177 2.50 -74.78 -15.32
CA THR A 177 3.33 -75.87 -14.76
C THR A 177 2.53 -76.77 -13.81
N MET A 178 1.71 -76.18 -12.95
CA MET A 178 0.82 -76.93 -12.05
C MET A 178 -0.19 -77.78 -12.83
N MET A 179 -0.81 -77.23 -13.88
CA MET A 179 -1.71 -77.99 -14.75
C MET A 179 -1.01 -79.16 -15.45
N GLN A 180 0.23 -78.97 -15.93
CA GLN A 180 1.01 -80.05 -16.55
C GLN A 180 1.28 -81.19 -15.55
N MET A 181 1.69 -80.87 -14.32
CA MET A 181 1.93 -81.89 -13.29
C MET A 181 0.65 -82.64 -12.89
N LEU A 182 -0.47 -81.94 -12.72
CA LEU A 182 -1.75 -82.56 -12.38
C LEU A 182 -2.26 -83.49 -13.48
N SER A 183 -2.11 -83.09 -14.74
CA SER A 183 -2.45 -83.93 -15.90
C SER A 183 -1.62 -85.22 -15.93
N TYR A 184 -0.33 -85.13 -15.65
CA TYR A 184 0.57 -86.28 -15.59
C TYR A 184 0.17 -87.27 -14.48
N ILE A 185 -0.09 -86.78 -13.27
CA ILE A 185 -0.51 -87.63 -12.13
C ILE A 185 -1.85 -88.31 -12.43
N THR A 186 -2.80 -87.57 -13.00
CA THR A 186 -4.13 -88.11 -13.37
C THR A 186 -4.00 -89.21 -14.42
N SER A 187 -3.11 -89.01 -15.41
CA SER A 187 -2.88 -89.98 -16.48
C SER A 187 -2.19 -91.27 -15.99
N GLN A 188 -1.28 -91.19 -15.03
CA GLN A 188 -0.66 -92.39 -14.44
C GLN A 188 -1.63 -93.18 -13.55
N SER A 189 -2.49 -92.48 -12.82
CA SER A 189 -3.45 -93.10 -11.91
C SER A 189 -4.53 -93.89 -12.67
N THR A 190 -4.91 -93.47 -13.87
CA THR A 190 -5.88 -94.18 -14.72
C THR A 190 -5.29 -95.41 -15.41
N GLN A 191 -4.01 -95.39 -15.78
CA GLN A 191 -3.32 -96.56 -16.34
C GLN A 191 -3.09 -97.65 -15.29
N SER A 192 -2.70 -97.28 -14.06
CA SER A 192 -2.48 -98.24 -12.97
C SER A 192 -3.77 -98.90 -12.45
N SER A 193 -4.95 -98.37 -12.81
CA SER A 193 -6.26 -98.95 -12.45
C SER A 193 -6.83 -99.87 -13.55
N SER A 194 -6.19 -99.95 -14.72
CA SER A 194 -6.62 -100.82 -15.84
C SER A 194 -5.91 -102.19 -15.84
N ASP A 195 -4.87 -102.37 -15.02
CA ASP A 195 -4.05 -103.59 -14.95
C ASP A 195 -4.36 -104.47 -13.70
N HIS A 196 -5.53 -104.27 -13.06
CA HIS A 196 -6.05 -105.11 -11.98
C HIS A 196 -7.44 -105.65 -12.28
#